data_AF-A0AA88SG46-F1
#
_entry.id   AF-A0AA88SG46-F1
#
_cell.length_a   1.000
_cell.length_b   1.000
_cell.length_c   1.000
_cell.angle_alpha   90.00
_cell.angle_beta   90.00
_cell.angle_gamma   90.00
#
_symmetry.space_group_name_H-M   'P 1'
#
loop_
_entity.id
_entity.type
_entity.pdbx_description
1 polymer ?
#
loop_
_entity_poly.entity_id
_entity_poly.type
_entity_poly.pdbx_seq_one_letter_code
_entity_poly.pdbx_strand_id
1 'polypeptide(L)'
;MLANGLGGNISLRIVDLSYNGFGNEGAAALGDALKENNVLEELNVSNNRIPPEGAIRLAVGLKENKTIKSLNMGRNPIQSAGCCGILKSIQENPDSAMEALNFADITVNQDFEDLYTAVKEIFPALTVNHGGRIGTFSKAKA
;
A
#
# COMPACT_ATOMS: atom_id res chain seq x y z
N MET A 1 5.03 17.40 -10.93
CA MET A 1 4.07 18.47 -10.61
C MET A 1 3.01 18.03 -9.60
N LEU A 2 2.31 16.91 -9.80
CA LEU A 2 1.32 16.41 -8.80
C LEU A 2 1.97 15.98 -7.48
N ALA A 3 3.00 15.12 -7.53
CA ALA A 3 3.72 14.66 -6.34
C ALA A 3 4.28 15.82 -5.49
N ASN A 4 4.96 16.79 -6.11
CA ASN A 4 5.47 17.97 -5.40
C ASN A 4 4.33 18.79 -4.75
N GLY A 5 3.21 18.95 -5.45
CA GLY A 5 2.05 19.64 -4.91
C GLY A 5 1.45 18.90 -3.71
N LEU A 6 1.44 17.56 -3.75
CA LEU A 6 1.01 16.73 -2.63
C LEU A 6 1.99 16.82 -1.46
N GLY A 7 3.29 16.68 -1.69
CA GLY A 7 4.32 16.74 -0.65
C GLY A 7 4.32 18.06 0.14
N GLY A 8 4.13 19.19 -0.54
CA GLY A 8 4.02 20.51 0.10
C GLY A 8 2.62 20.89 0.57
N ASN A 9 1.61 20.03 0.40
CA ASN A 9 0.26 20.36 0.80
C ASN A 9 0.10 20.25 2.33
N ILE A 10 -0.53 21.27 2.94
CA ILE A 10 -0.72 21.35 4.41
C ILE A 10 -2.18 21.28 4.85
N SER A 11 -3.12 20.94 3.95
CA SER A 11 -4.56 21.01 4.23
C SER A 11 -5.38 19.82 3.73
N LEU A 12 -4.95 19.15 2.65
CA LEU A 12 -5.64 18.01 2.07
C LEU A 12 -5.47 16.78 2.97
N ARG A 13 -6.59 16.23 3.40
CA ARG A 13 -6.67 15.04 4.25
C ARG A 13 -6.96 13.77 3.46
N ILE A 14 -7.70 13.90 2.38
CA ILE A 14 -8.20 12.79 1.57
C ILE A 14 -7.93 13.13 0.12
N VAL A 15 -7.27 12.21 -0.61
CA VAL A 15 -7.02 12.37 -2.04
C VAL A 15 -7.31 11.06 -2.76
N ASP A 16 -8.17 11.16 -3.79
CA ASP A 16 -8.39 10.08 -4.74
C ASP A 16 -7.62 10.33 -6.04
N LEU A 17 -6.66 9.46 -6.31
CA LEU A 17 -5.84 9.42 -7.52
C LEU A 17 -6.04 8.11 -8.29
N SER A 18 -7.16 7.43 -8.11
CA SER A 18 -7.44 6.19 -8.83
C SER A 18 -7.54 6.41 -10.34
N TYR A 19 -7.21 5.38 -11.14
CA TYR A 19 -7.32 5.39 -12.61
C TYR A 19 -6.49 6.47 -13.34
N ASN A 20 -5.31 6.84 -12.84
CA ASN A 20 -4.41 7.81 -13.47
C ASN A 20 -3.20 7.18 -14.21
N GLY A 21 -3.02 5.86 -14.13
CA GLY A 21 -1.96 5.16 -14.86
C GLY A 21 -0.54 5.53 -14.44
N PHE A 22 -0.31 5.81 -13.15
CA PHE A 22 1.00 6.24 -12.62
C PHE A 22 2.19 5.32 -12.95
N GLY A 23 1.97 4.02 -13.06
CA GLY A 23 3.05 3.08 -13.33
C GLY A 23 4.15 3.13 -12.26
N ASN A 24 5.38 2.77 -12.66
CA ASN A 24 6.53 2.73 -11.75
C ASN A 24 7.00 4.13 -11.33
N GLU A 25 7.11 5.06 -12.27
CA GLU A 25 7.67 6.39 -12.00
C GLU A 25 6.73 7.25 -11.16
N GLY A 26 5.42 7.20 -11.43
CA GLY A 26 4.45 7.91 -10.62
C GLY A 26 4.35 7.35 -9.20
N ALA A 27 4.47 6.04 -9.01
CA ALA A 27 4.54 5.43 -7.68
C ALA A 27 5.80 5.86 -6.91
N ALA A 28 6.94 5.95 -7.57
CA ALA A 28 8.17 6.47 -6.97
C ALA A 28 8.03 7.93 -6.52
N ALA A 29 7.50 8.78 -7.40
CA ALA A 29 7.27 10.19 -7.07
C ALA A 29 6.25 10.36 -5.93
N LEU A 30 5.23 9.50 -5.86
CA LEU A 30 4.30 9.48 -4.72
C LEU A 30 4.98 9.06 -3.43
N GLY A 31 5.91 8.09 -3.47
CA GLY A 31 6.74 7.74 -2.32
C GLY A 31 7.48 8.97 -1.78
N ASP A 32 8.17 9.70 -2.65
CA ASP A 32 8.89 10.93 -2.25
C ASP A 32 7.93 11.98 -1.69
N ALA A 33 6.73 12.14 -2.27
CA ALA A 33 5.72 13.06 -1.78
C ALA A 33 5.17 12.67 -0.40
N LEU A 34 4.94 11.38 -0.16
CA LEU A 34 4.43 10.88 1.12
C LEU A 34 5.45 11.04 2.25
N LYS A 35 6.75 10.98 1.94
CA LYS A 35 7.81 11.24 2.91
C LYS A 35 7.73 12.66 3.49
N GLU A 36 7.41 13.64 2.64
CA GLU A 36 7.35 15.06 3.03
C GLU A 36 5.97 15.47 3.56
N ASN A 37 4.91 14.83 3.07
CA ASN A 37 3.55 15.17 3.48
C ASN A 37 3.25 14.70 4.91
N ASN A 38 2.77 15.62 5.75
CA ASN A 38 2.46 15.39 7.16
C ASN A 38 1.01 15.75 7.56
N VAL A 39 0.10 15.75 6.59
CA VAL A 39 -1.33 16.06 6.82
C VAL A 39 -2.27 15.07 6.16
N LEU A 40 -1.85 14.40 5.09
CA LEU A 40 -2.66 13.48 4.33
C LEU A 40 -2.91 12.22 5.17
N GLU A 41 -4.17 11.82 5.24
CA GLU A 41 -4.63 10.66 6.01
C GLU A 41 -5.14 9.54 5.11
N GLU A 42 -5.77 9.87 3.99
CA GLU A 42 -6.36 8.89 3.10
C GLU A 42 -5.88 9.09 1.67
N LEU A 43 -5.34 8.03 1.08
CA LEU A 43 -4.84 8.02 -0.28
C LEU A 43 -5.40 6.83 -1.05
N ASN A 44 -6.12 7.12 -2.14
CA ASN A 44 -6.54 6.10 -3.11
C ASN A 44 -5.68 6.17 -4.36
N VAL A 45 -4.91 5.12 -4.63
CA VAL A 45 -4.09 4.94 -5.84
C VAL A 45 -4.46 3.64 -6.55
N SER A 46 -5.69 3.15 -6.38
CA SER A 46 -6.17 1.96 -7.08
C SER A 46 -6.19 2.15 -8.60
N ASN A 47 -6.06 1.06 -9.35
CA ASN A 47 -6.12 1.06 -10.83
C ASN A 47 -5.10 1.99 -11.52
N ASN A 48 -3.89 2.09 -10.99
CA ASN A 48 -2.82 2.94 -11.52
C ASN A 48 -1.71 2.20 -12.28
N ARG A 49 -1.91 0.89 -12.54
CA ARG A 49 -0.91 0.02 -13.21
C ARG A 49 0.44 0.02 -12.50
N ILE A 50 0.45 0.18 -11.17
CA ILE A 50 1.66 0.20 -10.37
C ILE A 50 2.26 -1.22 -10.33
N PRO A 51 3.48 -1.44 -10.82
CA PRO A 51 4.15 -2.74 -10.75
C PRO A 51 4.78 -2.97 -9.36
N PRO A 52 5.28 -4.19 -9.05
CA PRO A 52 5.84 -4.50 -7.74
C PRO A 52 6.98 -3.55 -7.32
N GLU A 53 7.86 -3.19 -8.25
CA GLU A 53 8.97 -2.27 -8.00
C GLU A 53 8.49 -0.86 -7.63
N GLY A 54 7.41 -0.41 -8.28
CA GLY A 54 6.79 0.89 -7.98
C GLY A 54 6.17 0.91 -6.59
N ALA A 55 5.52 -0.19 -6.18
CA ALA A 55 4.98 -0.33 -4.83
C ALA A 55 6.09 -0.32 -3.77
N ILE A 56 7.23 -0.98 -4.03
CA ILE A 56 8.40 -0.95 -3.13
C ILE A 56 8.93 0.48 -2.98
N ARG A 57 8.99 1.26 -4.06
CA ARG A 57 9.41 2.66 -3.97
C ARG A 57 8.42 3.53 -3.20
N LEU A 58 7.12 3.31 -3.39
CA LEU A 58 6.09 3.97 -2.57
C LEU A 58 6.26 3.61 -1.08
N ALA A 59 6.57 2.35 -0.78
CA ALA A 59 6.82 1.86 0.58
C ALA A 59 7.98 2.59 1.28
N VAL A 60 9.03 3.00 0.55
CA VAL A 60 10.13 3.79 1.12
C VAL A 60 9.63 5.11 1.70
N GLY A 61 8.71 5.79 1.02
CA GLY A 61 8.08 7.01 1.54
C GLY A 61 7.15 6.74 2.72
N LEU A 62 6.36 5.68 2.62
CA LEU A 62 5.42 5.27 3.67
C LEU A 62 6.11 4.91 4.98
N LYS A 63 7.34 4.38 4.92
CA LYS A 63 8.18 4.10 6.09
C LYS A 63 8.49 5.34 6.93
N GLU A 64 8.51 6.52 6.35
CA GLU A 64 8.78 7.79 7.06
C GLU A 64 7.48 8.54 7.39
N ASN A 65 6.38 8.23 6.70
CA ASN A 65 5.11 8.91 6.86
C ASN A 65 4.37 8.45 8.14
N LYS A 66 3.87 9.41 8.90
CA LYS A 66 3.21 9.19 10.21
C LYS A 66 1.74 9.59 10.23
N THR A 67 1.15 9.89 9.08
CA THR A 67 -0.18 10.52 9.01
C THR A 67 -1.16 9.75 8.16
N ILE A 68 -0.71 9.00 7.16
CA ILE A 68 -1.56 8.14 6.36
C ILE A 68 -2.15 7.04 7.24
N LYS A 69 -3.47 7.03 7.32
CA LYS A 69 -4.29 6.04 8.02
C LYS A 69 -4.88 5.02 7.07
N SER A 70 -5.22 5.43 5.85
CA SER A 70 -5.81 4.56 4.84
C SER A 70 -5.10 4.67 3.50
N LEU A 71 -4.67 3.52 2.97
CA LEU A 71 -4.08 3.43 1.65
C LEU A 71 -4.78 2.36 0.82
N ASN A 72 -5.37 2.78 -0.30
CA ASN A 72 -5.97 1.89 -1.27
C ASN A 72 -5.07 1.73 -2.51
N MET A 73 -4.52 0.54 -2.69
CA MET A 73 -3.71 0.15 -3.86
C MET A 73 -4.37 -0.97 -4.68
N GLY A 74 -5.66 -1.25 -4.48
CA GLY A 74 -6.38 -2.31 -5.18
C GLY A 74 -6.29 -2.21 -6.71
N ARG A 75 -6.44 -3.34 -7.40
CA ARG A 75 -6.37 -3.43 -8.86
C ARG A 75 -5.09 -2.83 -9.46
N ASN A 76 -3.97 -2.96 -8.76
CA ASN A 76 -2.64 -2.70 -9.30
C ASN A 76 -1.86 -4.02 -9.41
N PRO A 77 -1.04 -4.21 -10.45
CA PRO A 77 -0.21 -5.42 -10.60
C PRO A 77 1.01 -5.41 -9.65
N ILE A 78 0.84 -5.04 -8.38
CA ILE A 78 1.93 -4.97 -7.39
C ILE A 78 2.39 -6.36 -6.91
N GLN A 79 1.58 -7.39 -7.16
CA GLN A 79 1.80 -8.77 -6.76
C GLN A 79 2.02 -8.93 -5.23
N SER A 80 2.24 -10.16 -4.77
CA SER A 80 2.52 -10.41 -3.35
C SER A 80 3.77 -9.65 -2.87
N ALA A 81 4.80 -9.54 -3.71
CA ALA A 81 6.04 -8.85 -3.37
C ALA A 81 5.83 -7.36 -3.05
N GLY A 82 5.01 -6.65 -3.83
CA GLY A 82 4.67 -5.25 -3.57
C GLY A 82 3.83 -5.09 -2.30
N CYS A 83 2.85 -5.97 -2.08
CA CYS A 83 2.07 -5.99 -0.84
C CYS A 83 2.95 -6.21 0.40
N CYS A 84 3.90 -7.15 0.33
CA CYS A 84 4.90 -7.37 1.39
C CYS A 84 5.79 -6.15 1.60
N GLY A 85 6.20 -5.46 0.54
CA GLY A 85 6.98 -4.22 0.64
C GLY A 85 6.24 -3.14 1.44
N ILE A 86 4.96 -2.94 1.15
CA ILE A 86 4.11 -2.00 1.90
C ILE A 86 3.97 -2.42 3.37
N LEU A 87 3.68 -3.69 3.65
CA LEU A 87 3.59 -4.18 5.04
C LEU A 87 4.89 -4.00 5.82
N LYS A 88 6.04 -4.32 5.22
CA LYS A 88 7.36 -4.12 5.85
C LYS A 88 7.62 -2.65 6.16
N SER A 89 7.24 -1.73 5.27
CA SER A 89 7.42 -0.30 5.55
C SER A 89 6.67 0.18 6.79
N ILE A 90 5.46 -0.36 7.02
CA ILE A 90 4.68 -0.08 8.22
C ILE A 90 5.31 -0.75 9.44
N GLN A 91 5.74 -2.01 9.30
CA GLN A 91 6.43 -2.75 10.37
C GLN A 91 7.68 -2.03 10.87
N GLU A 92 8.44 -1.41 9.96
CA GLU A 92 9.67 -0.69 10.23
C GLU A 92 9.43 0.76 10.71
N ASN A 93 8.17 1.22 10.77
CA ASN A 93 7.79 2.55 11.23
C ASN A 93 6.89 2.45 12.47
N PRO A 94 7.46 2.53 13.69
CA PRO A 94 6.68 2.41 14.93
C PRO A 94 5.68 3.55 15.14
N ASP A 95 5.86 4.69 14.46
CA ASP A 95 4.97 5.84 14.53
C ASP A 95 3.94 5.86 13.37
N SER A 96 3.84 4.78 12.60
CA SER A 96 2.88 4.70 11.51
C SER A 96 1.46 4.85 12.04
N ALA A 97 0.68 5.73 11.41
CA ALA A 97 -0.75 5.89 11.70
C ALA A 97 -1.63 4.91 10.91
N MET A 98 -1.04 3.93 10.21
CA MET A 98 -1.78 3.05 9.31
C MET A 98 -2.82 2.19 10.05
N GLU A 99 -4.07 2.30 9.61
CA GLU A 99 -5.21 1.55 10.14
C GLU A 99 -5.83 0.63 9.08
N ALA A 100 -5.76 1.02 7.80
CA ALA A 100 -6.40 0.28 6.71
C ALA A 100 -5.56 0.24 5.43
N LEU A 101 -5.26 -0.98 4.98
CA LEU A 101 -4.70 -1.24 3.65
C LEU A 101 -5.72 -1.96 2.78
N ASN A 102 -5.84 -1.53 1.53
CA ASN A 102 -6.68 -2.20 0.56
C ASN A 102 -5.87 -2.63 -0.67
N PHE A 103 -5.73 -3.95 -0.81
CA PHE A 103 -5.14 -4.67 -1.94
C PHE A 103 -6.21 -5.51 -2.67
N ALA A 104 -7.45 -5.04 -2.74
CA ALA A 104 -8.52 -5.71 -3.47
C ALA A 104 -8.08 -6.07 -4.90
N ASP A 105 -8.48 -7.25 -5.35
CA ASP A 105 -8.11 -7.82 -6.66
C ASP A 105 -6.60 -8.02 -6.87
N ILE A 106 -5.83 -8.17 -5.78
CA ILE A 106 -4.42 -8.57 -5.80
C ILE A 106 -4.27 -9.89 -5.06
N THR A 107 -3.75 -10.90 -5.75
CA THR A 107 -3.45 -12.21 -5.17
C THR A 107 -2.16 -12.14 -4.34
N VAL A 108 -2.24 -12.59 -3.10
CA VAL A 108 -1.11 -12.70 -2.17
C VAL A 108 -0.77 -14.17 -1.91
N ASN A 109 0.48 -14.43 -1.53
CA ASN A 109 1.00 -15.77 -1.20
C ASN A 109 1.09 -15.99 0.31
N GLN A 110 1.54 -17.17 0.74
CA GLN A 110 1.67 -17.51 2.17
C GLN A 110 2.66 -16.58 2.90
N ASP A 111 3.76 -16.18 2.26
CA ASP A 111 4.75 -15.27 2.87
C ASP A 111 4.12 -13.94 3.30
N PHE A 112 3.16 -13.43 2.51
CA PHE A 112 2.41 -12.23 2.85
C PHE A 112 1.51 -12.45 4.07
N GLU A 113 0.82 -13.59 4.14
CA GLU A 113 -0.07 -13.91 5.27
C GLU A 113 0.72 -14.05 6.59
N ASP A 114 1.89 -14.69 6.53
CA ASP A 114 2.79 -14.84 7.67
C ASP A 114 3.33 -13.48 8.12
N LEU A 115 3.75 -12.64 7.17
CA LEU A 115 4.17 -11.26 7.45
C LEU A 115 3.02 -10.43 8.04
N TYR A 116 1.83 -10.50 7.46
CA TYR A 116 0.67 -9.76 7.95
C TYR A 116 0.32 -10.15 9.39
N THR A 117 0.38 -11.44 9.70
CA THR A 117 0.20 -11.94 11.07
C THR A 117 1.23 -11.32 12.01
N ALA A 118 2.52 -11.31 11.64
CA ALA A 118 3.56 -10.68 12.45
C ALA A 118 3.37 -9.16 12.61
N VAL A 119 2.92 -8.46 11.56
CA VAL A 119 2.61 -7.02 11.63
C VAL A 119 1.44 -6.75 12.56
N LYS A 120 0.42 -7.62 12.59
CA LYS A 120 -0.73 -7.46 13.50
C LYS A 120 -0.39 -7.57 14.97
N GLU A 121 0.64 -8.33 15.34
CA GLU A 121 1.12 -8.38 16.72
C GLU A 121 1.66 -7.00 17.17
N ILE A 122 2.13 -6.19 16.22
CA ILE A 122 2.66 -4.84 16.48
C ILE A 122 1.56 -3.78 16.31
N PHE A 123 0.71 -3.94 15.28
CA PHE A 123 -0.39 -3.04 14.93
C PHE A 123 -1.72 -3.80 14.97
N PRO A 124 -2.29 -4.06 16.15
CA PRO A 124 -3.49 -4.90 16.28
C PRO A 124 -4.74 -4.29 15.64
N ALA A 125 -4.76 -2.96 15.47
CA ALA A 125 -5.83 -2.23 14.80
C ALA A 125 -5.72 -2.27 13.26
N LEU A 126 -4.58 -2.70 12.70
CA LEU A 126 -4.36 -2.72 11.25
C LEU A 126 -5.28 -3.74 10.58
N THR A 127 -6.04 -3.27 9.61
CA THR A 127 -6.88 -4.08 8.74
C THR A 127 -6.33 -4.09 7.33
N VAL A 128 -6.24 -5.27 6.73
CA VAL A 128 -5.78 -5.44 5.35
C VAL A 128 -6.81 -6.24 4.59
N ASN A 129 -7.38 -5.62 3.56
CA ASN A 129 -8.23 -6.28 2.57
C ASN A 129 -7.35 -6.71 1.40
N HIS A 130 -7.44 -7.96 0.95
CA HIS A 130 -6.71 -8.44 -0.22
C HIS A 130 -7.54 -9.47 -0.98
N GLY A 131 -7.23 -9.67 -2.26
CA GLY A 131 -7.87 -10.70 -3.08
C GLY A 131 -7.68 -12.07 -2.43
N GLY A 132 -8.81 -12.76 -2.16
CA GLY A 132 -8.85 -13.98 -1.36
C GLY A 132 -7.85 -15.05 -1.80
N ARG A 133 -7.41 -15.83 -0.79
CA ARG A 133 -6.47 -16.96 -0.88
C ARG A 133 -6.58 -17.69 -2.21
N ILE A 134 -5.43 -17.97 -2.83
CA ILE A 134 -5.31 -18.99 -3.88
C ILE A 134 -6.08 -20.20 -3.36
N GLY A 135 -7.24 -20.48 -3.98
CA GLY A 135 -7.98 -21.68 -3.71
C GLY A 135 -7.01 -22.83 -3.91
N THR A 136 -6.81 -23.62 -2.86
CA THR A 136 -6.27 -24.97 -3.05
C THR A 136 -7.18 -25.60 -4.09
N PHE A 137 -6.66 -25.81 -5.30
CA PHE A 137 -7.32 -26.68 -6.26
C PHE A 137 -7.35 -28.06 -5.60
N SER A 138 -8.42 -28.39 -4.88
CA SER A 138 -8.70 -29.77 -4.53
C SER A 138 -8.88 -30.47 -5.88
N LYS A 139 -7.89 -31.28 -6.26
CA LYS A 139 -8.08 -32.26 -7.34
C LYS A 139 -9.39 -32.99 -7.03
N ALA A 140 -10.38 -32.84 -7.89
CA ALA A 140 -11.53 -33.72 -7.90
C ALA A 140 -11.00 -35.15 -7.99
N LYS A 141 -11.26 -35.96 -6.97
CA LYS A 141 -11.06 -37.41 -7.06
C LYS A 141 -12.07 -37.91 -8.11
N ALA A 142 -11.55 -38.42 -9.22
CA ALA A 142 -12.25 -39.39 -10.04
C ALA A 142 -12.28 -40.74 -9.32
#